data_AF-B6FZV0-F1
#
_entry.id   AF-B6FZV0-F1
#
_cell.length_a   1.000
_cell.length_b   1.000
_cell.length_c   1.000
_cell.angle_alpha   90.00
_cell.angle_beta   90.00
_cell.angle_gamma   90.00
#
_symmetry.space_group_name_H-M   'P 1'
#
loop_
_entity.id
_entity.type
_entity.pdbx_description
1 polymer ?
#
loop_
_entity_poly.entity_id
_entity_poly.type
_entity_poly.pdbx_seq_one_letter_code
_entity_poly.pdbx_strand_id
1 'polypeptide(L)'
;MESKTIVDYYHLDVFNGDQLYQIDLGLKEGIDVDVYAKPEYKFEQMYEIRMGLKEGLDISFYIDHRLDSNQMYEIRRGLEDGYDVSVYATDKFIWSQMEQIRMGLESGVDVSKYAKSNIYTSVMEQIRKGLENGVDISPYTERKLFANQMEQVRLGLEHGIDPDSYAWRKYECYEMEKMRLELEGK
;
A
#
# COMPACT_ATOMS: atom_id res chain seq x y z
N MET A 1 -16.27 -4.98 38.10
CA MET A 1 -16.51 -5.45 36.73
C MET A 1 -15.63 -6.68 36.58
N GLU A 2 -16.22 -7.85 36.31
CA GLU A 2 -15.43 -9.08 36.13
C GLU A 2 -14.52 -8.92 34.91
N SER A 3 -13.28 -9.41 35.00
CA SER A 3 -12.36 -9.42 33.86
C SER A 3 -12.85 -10.45 32.85
N LYS A 4 -12.94 -10.06 31.58
CA LYS A 4 -13.25 -10.99 30.48
C LYS A 4 -12.19 -12.08 30.41
N THR A 5 -12.63 -13.28 30.10
CA THR A 5 -11.79 -14.47 29.92
C THR A 5 -12.12 -15.12 28.59
N ILE A 6 -11.23 -15.99 28.09
CA ILE A 6 -11.48 -16.70 26.84
C ILE A 6 -12.73 -17.61 26.90
N VAL A 7 -13.12 -18.05 28.11
CA VAL A 7 -14.34 -18.86 28.33
C VAL A 7 -15.59 -18.11 27.90
N ASP A 8 -15.63 -16.78 28.05
CA ASP A 8 -16.75 -15.94 27.64
C ASP A 8 -16.98 -15.97 26.11
N TYR A 9 -15.95 -16.29 25.34
CA TYR A 9 -15.98 -16.35 23.87
C TYR A 9 -16.15 -17.78 23.35
N TYR A 10 -15.62 -18.79 24.06
CA TYR A 10 -15.76 -20.20 23.67
C TYR A 10 -17.23 -20.65 23.57
N HIS A 11 -18.08 -20.20 24.50
CA HIS A 11 -19.49 -20.62 24.55
C HIS A 11 -20.36 -20.03 23.44
N LEU A 12 -19.85 -19.05 22.70
CA LEU A 12 -20.62 -18.40 21.64
C LEU A 12 -20.69 -19.25 20.37
N ASP A 13 -19.73 -20.15 20.14
CA ASP A 13 -19.65 -21.05 18.97
C ASP A 13 -19.73 -20.31 17.61
N VAL A 14 -19.31 -19.03 17.60
CA VAL A 14 -19.26 -18.16 16.39
C VAL A 14 -17.83 -17.88 15.93
N PHE A 15 -16.83 -18.27 16.72
CA PHE A 15 -15.41 -18.05 16.44
C PHE A 15 -14.72 -19.37 16.13
N ASN A 16 -13.89 -19.39 15.09
CA ASN A 16 -13.00 -20.51 14.82
C ASN A 16 -11.76 -20.49 15.74
N GLY A 17 -10.96 -21.56 15.69
CA GLY A 17 -9.77 -21.70 16.54
C GLY A 17 -8.75 -20.55 16.41
N ASP A 18 -8.53 -20.04 15.19
CA ASP A 18 -7.59 -18.96 14.94
C ASP A 18 -8.11 -17.61 15.47
N GLN A 19 -9.41 -17.34 15.34
CA GLN A 19 -10.06 -16.18 15.94
C GLN A 19 -9.99 -16.23 17.48
N LEU A 20 -10.31 -17.38 18.07
CA LEU A 20 -10.18 -17.58 19.52
C LEU A 20 -8.73 -17.42 20.00
N TYR A 21 -7.76 -17.86 19.21
CA TYR A 21 -6.34 -17.65 19.52
C TYR A 21 -5.97 -16.16 19.53
N GLN A 22 -6.47 -15.35 18.58
CA GLN A 22 -6.24 -13.90 18.60
C GLN A 22 -6.92 -13.22 19.79
N ILE A 23 -8.13 -13.65 20.16
CA ILE A 23 -8.85 -13.14 21.35
C ILE A 23 -8.08 -13.48 22.63
N ASP A 24 -7.65 -14.74 22.79
CA ASP A 24 -6.92 -15.21 23.98
C ASP A 24 -5.60 -14.45 24.16
N LEU A 25 -4.87 -14.20 23.07
CA LEU A 25 -3.65 -13.39 23.12
C LEU A 25 -3.93 -11.94 23.52
N GLY A 26 -4.98 -11.29 22.98
CA GLY A 26 -5.34 -9.93 23.39
C GLY A 26 -5.72 -9.84 24.87
N LEU A 27 -6.50 -10.82 25.37
CA LEU A 27 -6.84 -10.90 26.79
C LEU A 27 -5.59 -11.05 27.68
N LYS A 28 -4.62 -11.89 27.28
CA LYS A 28 -3.34 -12.07 27.99
C LYS A 28 -2.47 -10.82 27.96
N GLU A 29 -2.55 -10.03 26.89
CA GLU A 29 -1.84 -8.77 26.73
C GLU A 29 -2.56 -7.58 27.39
N GLY A 30 -3.77 -7.78 27.94
CA GLY A 30 -4.58 -6.72 28.55
C GLY A 30 -5.18 -5.74 27.53
N ILE A 31 -5.28 -6.15 26.27
CA ILE A 31 -5.86 -5.38 25.16
C ILE A 31 -7.39 -5.48 25.21
N ASP A 32 -8.08 -4.39 24.88
CA ASP A 32 -9.53 -4.40 24.73
C ASP A 32 -9.94 -5.22 23.48
N VAL A 33 -10.30 -6.48 23.73
CA VAL A 33 -10.68 -7.40 22.66
C VAL A 33 -12.03 -7.10 22.05
N ASP A 34 -12.91 -6.30 22.68
CA ASP A 34 -14.23 -6.00 22.11
C ASP A 34 -14.15 -5.22 20.79
N VAL A 35 -13.03 -4.54 20.58
CA VAL A 35 -12.73 -3.81 19.37
C VAL A 35 -12.73 -4.75 18.15
N TYR A 36 -12.19 -5.96 18.31
CA TYR A 36 -11.91 -6.88 17.20
C TYR A 36 -12.47 -8.29 17.36
N ALA A 37 -12.95 -8.68 18.54
CA ALA A 37 -13.61 -9.95 18.81
C ALA A 37 -15.00 -10.01 18.17
N LYS A 38 -15.04 -9.94 16.83
CA LYS A 38 -16.26 -9.95 16.03
C LYS A 38 -16.18 -11.04 14.96
N PRO A 39 -17.18 -11.93 14.82
CA PRO A 39 -17.12 -13.06 13.90
C PRO A 39 -16.90 -12.68 12.43
N GLU A 40 -17.28 -11.46 12.03
CA GLU A 40 -17.08 -10.93 10.69
C GLU A 40 -15.62 -10.67 10.33
N TYR A 41 -14.73 -10.49 11.32
CA TYR A 41 -13.30 -10.35 11.06
C TYR A 41 -12.66 -11.72 10.91
N LYS A 42 -11.89 -11.89 9.83
CA LYS A 42 -10.96 -13.02 9.73
C LYS A 42 -9.85 -12.89 10.77
N PHE A 43 -9.22 -14.00 11.12
CA PHE A 43 -8.18 -14.00 12.16
C PHE A 43 -6.99 -13.12 11.77
N GLU A 44 -6.68 -12.96 10.48
CA GLU A 44 -5.64 -12.06 10.00
C GLU A 44 -6.00 -10.59 10.26
N GLN A 45 -7.27 -10.20 10.08
CA GLN A 45 -7.72 -8.85 10.42
C GLN A 45 -7.66 -8.63 11.94
N MET A 46 -8.09 -9.62 12.73
CA MET A 46 -7.98 -9.57 14.20
C MET A 46 -6.53 -9.40 14.65
N TYR A 47 -5.60 -10.10 13.99
CA TYR A 47 -4.16 -9.95 14.24
C TYR A 47 -3.70 -8.51 14.01
N GLU A 48 -4.03 -7.91 12.86
CA GLU A 48 -3.63 -6.53 12.54
C GLU A 48 -4.22 -5.50 13.52
N ILE A 49 -5.49 -5.65 13.93
CA ILE A 49 -6.13 -4.78 14.94
C ILE A 49 -5.44 -4.92 16.30
N ARG A 50 -5.25 -6.16 16.75
CA ARG A 50 -4.57 -6.43 18.02
C ARG A 50 -3.15 -5.87 18.02
N MET A 51 -2.40 -6.03 16.93
CA MET A 51 -1.03 -5.51 16.84
C MET A 51 -0.99 -3.99 16.94
N GLY A 52 -1.83 -3.24 16.21
CA GLY A 52 -1.77 -1.78 16.39
C GLY A 52 -2.41 -1.28 17.69
N LEU A 53 -3.36 -2.00 18.30
CA LEU A 53 -3.77 -1.72 19.69
C LEU A 53 -2.60 -1.90 20.67
N LYS A 54 -1.82 -2.97 20.50
CA LYS A 54 -0.64 -3.27 21.31
C LYS A 54 0.43 -2.18 21.21
N GLU A 55 0.66 -1.66 20.01
CA GLU A 55 1.61 -0.57 19.74
C GLU A 55 1.02 0.82 20.04
N GLY A 56 -0.24 0.92 20.50
CA GLY A 56 -0.90 2.18 20.85
C GLY A 56 -1.20 3.09 19.65
N LEU A 57 -1.36 2.51 18.46
CA LEU A 57 -1.63 3.22 17.22
C LEU A 57 -3.09 3.68 17.13
N ASP A 58 -3.33 4.71 16.34
CA ASP A 58 -4.69 5.12 15.98
C ASP A 58 -5.32 4.10 15.02
N ILE A 59 -6.08 3.18 15.60
CA ILE A 59 -6.73 2.10 14.86
C ILE A 59 -7.86 2.57 13.94
N SER A 60 -8.33 3.82 14.06
CA SER A 60 -9.46 4.35 13.27
C SER A 60 -9.19 4.32 11.77
N PHE A 61 -7.91 4.35 11.36
CA PHE A 61 -7.50 4.30 9.96
C PHE A 61 -7.63 2.91 9.31
N TYR A 62 -7.68 1.82 10.08
CA TYR A 62 -7.64 0.48 9.48
C TYR A 62 -8.61 -0.55 10.09
N ILE A 63 -9.48 -0.18 11.04
CA ILE A 63 -10.55 -1.06 11.55
C ILE A 63 -11.79 -1.16 10.64
N ASP A 64 -11.75 -0.63 9.42
CA ASP A 64 -12.83 -0.78 8.46
C ASP A 64 -12.91 -2.24 7.98
N HIS A 65 -14.05 -2.91 8.24
CA HIS A 65 -14.33 -4.29 7.82
C HIS A 65 -14.19 -4.54 6.30
N ARG A 66 -14.18 -3.49 5.47
CA ARG A 66 -13.96 -3.58 4.02
C ARG A 66 -12.50 -3.77 3.64
N LEU A 67 -11.56 -3.48 4.54
CA LEU A 67 -10.13 -3.65 4.31
C LEU A 67 -9.74 -5.12 4.53
N ASP A 68 -9.00 -5.69 3.59
CA ASP A 68 -8.34 -6.97 3.80
C ASP A 68 -7.11 -6.84 4.73
N SER A 69 -6.61 -7.97 5.23
CA SER A 69 -5.48 -7.96 6.17
C SER A 69 -4.19 -7.40 5.58
N ASN A 70 -3.98 -7.46 4.25
CA ASN A 70 -2.80 -6.88 3.63
C ASN A 70 -2.92 -5.35 3.56
N GLN A 71 -4.11 -4.82 3.29
CA GLN A 71 -4.36 -3.38 3.38
C GLN A 71 -4.17 -2.87 4.82
N MET A 72 -4.71 -3.61 5.80
CA MET A 72 -4.52 -3.29 7.23
C MET A 72 -3.05 -3.34 7.64
N TYR A 73 -2.29 -4.31 7.13
CA TYR A 73 -0.84 -4.40 7.31
C TYR A 73 -0.11 -3.15 6.79
N GLU A 74 -0.39 -2.70 5.56
CA GLU A 74 0.27 -1.51 4.99
C GLU A 74 -0.09 -0.23 5.76
N ILE A 75 -1.31 -0.11 6.27
CA ILE A 75 -1.72 1.02 7.10
C ILE A 75 -1.03 0.96 8.47
N ARG A 76 -1.02 -0.20 9.14
CA ARG A 76 -0.33 -0.37 10.42
C ARG A 76 1.16 -0.06 10.28
N ARG A 77 1.84 -0.58 9.25
CA ARG A 77 3.24 -0.28 8.95
C ARG A 77 3.50 1.22 8.80
N GLY A 78 2.64 1.93 8.05
CA GLY A 78 2.77 3.38 7.89
C GLY A 78 2.60 4.14 9.21
N LEU A 79 1.67 3.71 10.06
CA LEU A 79 1.47 4.29 11.39
C LEU A 79 2.65 4.01 12.34
N GLU A 80 3.20 2.79 12.32
CA GLU A 80 4.40 2.41 13.09
C GLU A 80 5.61 3.27 12.71
N ASP A 81 5.78 3.54 11.42
CA ASP A 81 6.87 4.33 10.89
C ASP A 81 6.59 5.86 10.96
N GLY A 82 5.41 6.27 11.46
CA GLY A 82 5.04 7.67 11.71
C GLY A 82 4.60 8.47 10.49
N TYR A 83 4.20 7.80 9.40
CA TYR A 83 3.74 8.44 8.17
C TYR A 83 2.26 8.81 8.19
N ASP A 84 1.89 9.81 7.39
CA ASP A 84 0.49 10.16 7.17
C ASP A 84 -0.21 9.12 6.28
N VAL A 85 -0.87 8.16 6.93
CA VAL A 85 -1.60 7.10 6.24
C VAL A 85 -2.92 7.57 5.63
N SER A 86 -3.41 8.77 5.95
CA SER A 86 -4.70 9.26 5.44
C SER A 86 -4.74 9.38 3.91
N VAL A 87 -3.57 9.48 3.28
CA VAL A 87 -3.42 9.54 1.82
C VAL A 87 -3.72 8.21 1.13
N TYR A 88 -3.66 7.07 1.84
CA TYR A 88 -3.87 5.74 1.26
C TYR A 88 -4.74 4.79 2.09
N ALA A 89 -5.09 5.11 3.34
CA ALA A 89 -5.92 4.28 4.22
C ALA A 89 -7.40 4.28 3.80
N THR A 90 -7.69 3.65 2.67
CA THR A 90 -9.04 3.51 2.09
C THR A 90 -9.13 2.23 1.26
N ASP A 91 -10.32 1.63 1.26
CA ASP A 91 -10.69 0.48 0.41
C ASP A 91 -10.55 0.73 -1.10
N LYS A 92 -10.30 1.98 -1.54
CA LYS A 92 -10.06 2.32 -2.95
C LYS A 92 -8.71 1.82 -3.47
N PHE A 93 -7.71 1.66 -2.60
CA PHE A 93 -6.38 1.18 -3.00
C PHE A 93 -6.25 -0.31 -2.68
N ILE A 94 -5.78 -1.11 -3.62
CA ILE A 94 -5.35 -2.48 -3.27
C ILE A 94 -4.05 -2.42 -2.45
N TRP A 95 -3.75 -3.48 -1.68
CA TRP A 95 -2.58 -3.51 -0.80
C TRP A 95 -1.26 -3.15 -1.52
N SER A 96 -1.08 -3.59 -2.77
CA SER A 96 0.16 -3.30 -3.51
C SER A 96 0.27 -1.84 -3.97
N GLN A 97 -0.86 -1.14 -4.15
CA GLN A 97 -0.84 0.31 -4.34
C GLN A 97 -0.50 1.03 -3.03
N MET A 98 -1.05 0.58 -1.90
CA MET A 98 -0.72 1.11 -0.57
C MET A 98 0.77 0.95 -0.27
N GLU A 99 1.36 -0.21 -0.60
CA GLU A 99 2.80 -0.46 -0.47
C GLU A 99 3.62 0.58 -1.26
N GLN A 100 3.28 0.85 -2.52
CA GLN A 100 4.00 1.86 -3.31
C GLN A 100 3.83 3.28 -2.77
N ILE A 101 2.69 3.60 -2.15
CA ILE A 101 2.49 4.91 -1.51
C ILE A 101 3.32 4.99 -0.23
N ARG A 102 3.28 3.97 0.64
CA ARG A 102 4.11 3.89 1.85
C ARG A 102 5.60 3.99 1.53
N MET A 103 6.09 3.24 0.55
CA MET A 103 7.50 3.32 0.11
C MET A 103 7.87 4.72 -0.39
N GLY A 104 6.94 5.46 -0.99
CA GLY A 104 7.20 6.85 -1.40
C GLY A 104 7.24 7.83 -0.23
N LEU A 105 6.40 7.62 0.78
CA LEU A 105 6.47 8.37 2.04
C LEU A 105 7.81 8.10 2.74
N GLU A 106 8.26 6.84 2.76
CA GLU A 106 9.56 6.42 3.30
C GLU A 106 10.75 7.06 2.58
N SER A 107 10.69 7.17 1.25
CA SER A 107 11.75 7.82 0.46
C SER A 107 11.62 9.35 0.40
N GLY A 108 10.57 9.93 1.01
CA GLY A 108 10.35 11.37 1.07
C GLY A 108 9.92 11.99 -0.27
N VAL A 109 9.40 11.20 -1.21
CA VAL A 109 8.89 11.71 -2.49
C VAL A 109 7.45 12.19 -2.39
N ASP A 110 7.05 13.06 -3.32
CA ASP A 110 5.69 13.58 -3.39
C ASP A 110 4.71 12.52 -3.92
N VAL A 111 4.10 11.77 -3.00
CA VAL A 111 3.13 10.71 -3.31
C VAL A 111 1.85 11.22 -3.97
N SER A 112 1.52 12.51 -3.83
CA SER A 112 0.29 13.09 -4.42
C SER A 112 0.27 13.00 -5.95
N LYS A 113 1.46 12.87 -6.56
CA LYS A 113 1.64 12.70 -8.00
C LYS A 113 1.08 11.38 -8.54
N TYR A 114 1.11 10.32 -7.72
CA TYR A 114 0.78 8.97 -8.17
C TYR A 114 -0.16 8.17 -7.25
N ALA A 115 -0.48 8.66 -6.05
CA ALA A 115 -1.45 8.06 -5.14
C ALA A 115 -2.89 8.20 -5.67
N LYS A 116 -3.20 7.48 -6.76
CA LYS A 116 -4.50 7.48 -7.43
C LYS A 116 -4.90 6.04 -7.71
N SER A 117 -6.06 5.61 -7.22
CA SER A 117 -6.50 4.22 -7.30
C SER A 117 -6.70 3.70 -8.73
N ASN A 118 -6.85 4.60 -9.70
CA ASN A 118 -6.97 4.27 -11.12
C ASN A 118 -5.61 4.07 -11.83
N ILE A 119 -4.47 4.29 -11.16
CA ILE A 119 -3.13 4.00 -11.69
C ILE A 119 -2.72 2.59 -11.26
N TYR A 120 -2.29 1.76 -12.20
CA TYR A 120 -1.79 0.41 -11.90
C TYR A 120 -0.55 0.47 -11.00
N THR A 121 -0.43 -0.48 -10.05
CA THR A 121 0.72 -0.58 -9.13
C THR A 121 2.07 -0.52 -9.84
N SER A 122 2.22 -1.23 -10.96
CA SER A 122 3.47 -1.25 -11.73
C SER A 122 3.81 0.09 -12.39
N VAL A 123 2.81 0.94 -12.67
CA VAL A 123 3.03 2.32 -13.12
C VAL A 123 3.36 3.24 -11.94
N MET A 124 2.70 3.07 -10.79
CA MET A 124 3.04 3.77 -9.55
C MET A 124 4.50 3.52 -9.15
N GLU A 125 4.96 2.27 -9.28
CA GLU A 125 6.35 1.88 -9.04
C GLU A 125 7.33 2.68 -9.92
N GLN A 126 7.05 2.83 -11.22
CA GLN A 126 7.91 3.62 -12.10
C GLN A 126 7.88 5.11 -11.73
N ILE A 127 6.73 5.65 -11.36
CA ILE A 127 6.64 7.05 -10.92
C ILE A 127 7.44 7.26 -9.63
N ARG A 128 7.27 6.39 -8.63
CA ARG A 128 8.04 6.41 -7.38
C ARG A 128 9.54 6.37 -7.65
N LYS A 129 10.01 5.39 -8.44
CA LYS A 129 11.43 5.27 -8.83
C LYS A 129 11.95 6.51 -9.55
N GLY A 130 11.15 7.10 -10.43
CA GLY A 130 11.50 8.36 -11.09
C GLY A 130 11.70 9.47 -10.07
N LEU A 131 10.74 9.67 -9.16
CA LEU A 131 10.81 10.72 -8.14
C LEU A 131 12.00 10.52 -7.20
N GLU A 132 12.30 9.26 -6.83
CA GLU A 132 13.48 8.88 -6.03
C GLU A 132 14.80 9.25 -6.75
N ASN A 133 14.81 9.19 -8.09
CA ASN A 133 15.92 9.60 -8.93
C ASN A 133 15.83 11.07 -9.38
N GLY A 134 14.90 11.85 -8.83
CA GLY A 134 14.77 13.28 -9.11
C GLY A 134 14.05 13.65 -10.41
N VAL A 135 13.37 12.71 -11.07
CA VAL A 135 12.60 12.95 -12.31
C VAL A 135 11.11 12.65 -12.13
N ASP A 136 10.24 13.52 -12.65
CA ASP A 136 8.79 13.33 -12.55
C ASP A 136 8.20 12.80 -13.86
N ILE A 137 7.83 11.52 -13.87
CA ILE A 137 7.16 10.88 -15.01
C ILE A 137 5.64 10.83 -14.87
N SER A 138 5.06 11.34 -13.77
CA SER A 138 3.61 11.33 -13.56
C SER A 138 2.80 12.01 -14.68
N PRO A 139 3.29 13.06 -15.40
CA PRO A 139 2.56 13.63 -16.53
C PRO A 139 2.31 12.64 -17.68
N TYR A 140 3.08 11.56 -17.78
CA TYR A 140 2.98 10.57 -18.85
C TYR A 140 1.89 9.51 -18.59
N THR A 141 1.22 9.52 -17.43
CA THR A 141 0.14 8.55 -17.13
C THR A 141 -1.04 8.66 -18.10
N GLU A 142 -1.33 9.87 -18.59
CA GLU A 142 -2.43 10.11 -19.56
C GLU A 142 -2.19 9.44 -20.92
N ARG A 143 -0.94 9.05 -21.22
CA ARG A 143 -0.61 8.32 -22.45
C ARG A 143 -1.02 6.85 -22.42
N LYS A 144 -1.53 6.36 -21.28
CA LYS A 144 -1.95 4.96 -21.08
C LYS A 144 -0.85 3.95 -21.45
N LEU A 145 0.39 4.33 -21.16
CA LEU A 145 1.57 3.49 -21.37
C LEU A 145 1.56 2.32 -20.37
N PHE A 146 2.04 1.17 -20.81
CA PHE A 146 2.32 0.06 -19.91
C PHE A 146 3.55 0.35 -19.04
N ALA A 147 3.72 -0.38 -17.94
CA ALA A 147 4.81 -0.15 -16.99
C ALA A 147 6.21 -0.25 -17.63
N ASN A 148 6.43 -1.20 -18.54
CA ASN A 148 7.68 -1.32 -19.30
C ASN A 148 7.92 -0.14 -20.27
N GLN A 149 6.86 0.51 -20.77
CA GLN A 149 6.98 1.74 -21.54
C GLN A 149 7.24 2.95 -20.63
N MET A 150 6.58 3.04 -19.47
CA MET A 150 6.84 4.06 -18.44
C MET A 150 8.25 3.95 -17.87
N GLU A 151 8.81 2.75 -17.79
CA GLU A 151 10.22 2.54 -17.47
C GLU A 151 11.13 3.22 -18.48
N GLN A 152 10.85 3.10 -19.78
CA GLN A 152 11.64 3.81 -20.79
C GLN A 152 11.46 5.33 -20.69
N VAL A 153 10.27 5.84 -20.36
CA VAL A 153 10.06 7.28 -20.07
C VAL A 153 10.96 7.74 -18.92
N ARG A 154 10.97 6.97 -17.81
CA ARG A 154 11.82 7.23 -16.64
C ARG A 154 13.29 7.26 -17.02
N LEU A 155 13.77 6.21 -17.67
CA LEU A 155 15.18 6.11 -18.08
C LEU A 155 15.59 7.26 -19.01
N GLY A 156 14.71 7.70 -19.92
CA GLY A 156 15.01 8.86 -20.77
C GLY A 156 15.18 10.14 -19.97
N LEU A 157 14.24 10.46 -19.08
CA LEU A 157 14.36 11.66 -18.23
C LEU A 157 15.58 11.61 -17.31
N GLU A 158 15.92 10.45 -16.75
CA GLU A 158 17.13 10.26 -15.93
C GLU A 158 18.42 10.56 -16.71
N HIS A 159 18.42 10.37 -18.03
CA HIS A 159 19.52 10.71 -18.94
C HIS A 159 19.35 12.08 -19.62
N GLY A 160 18.35 12.88 -19.22
CA GLY A 160 18.10 14.22 -19.78
C GLY A 160 17.49 14.22 -21.19
N ILE A 161 16.86 13.11 -21.61
CA ILE A 161 16.19 12.97 -22.90
C ILE A 161 14.69 13.21 -22.74
N ASP A 162 14.15 14.05 -23.61
CA ASP A 162 12.71 14.31 -23.69
C ASP A 162 11.93 13.08 -24.22
N PRO A 163 11.06 12.45 -23.40
CA PRO A 163 10.24 11.32 -23.81
C PRO A 163 9.26 11.64 -24.94
N ASP A 164 8.96 12.90 -25.24
CA ASP A 164 8.08 13.26 -26.36
C ASP A 164 8.68 12.85 -27.72
N SER A 165 9.99 12.64 -27.77
CA SER A 165 10.70 12.19 -28.96
C SER A 165 10.48 10.71 -29.30
N TYR A 166 10.14 9.85 -28.32
CA TYR A 166 10.07 8.40 -28.54
C TYR A 166 8.96 7.66 -27.77
N ALA A 167 8.44 8.22 -26.67
CA ALA A 167 7.52 7.54 -25.76
C ALA A 167 6.06 7.69 -26.16
N TRP A 168 5.69 6.97 -27.21
CA TRP A 168 4.32 6.92 -27.74
C TRP A 168 3.70 5.55 -27.55
N ARG A 169 2.40 5.52 -27.23
CA ARG A 169 1.66 4.28 -26.92
C ARG A 169 1.72 3.22 -28.02
N LYS A 170 1.86 3.64 -29.28
CA LYS A 170 1.93 2.77 -30.46
C LYS A 170 3.21 1.93 -30.55
N TYR A 171 4.27 2.30 -29.83
CA TYR A 171 5.55 1.62 -29.88
C TYR A 171 5.65 0.56 -28.79
N GLU A 172 6.24 -0.59 -29.09
CA GLU A 172 6.58 -1.57 -28.06
C GLU A 172 7.73 -1.07 -27.18
N CYS A 173 7.90 -1.63 -25.98
CA CYS A 173 8.95 -1.15 -25.06
C CYS A 173 10.35 -1.28 -25.65
N TYR A 174 10.62 -2.34 -26.44
CA TYR A 174 11.91 -2.54 -27.10
C TYR A 174 12.17 -1.50 -28.20
N GLU A 175 11.11 -0.97 -28.82
CA GLU A 175 11.22 0.08 -29.84
C GLU A 175 11.55 1.41 -29.17
N MET A 176 10.84 1.72 -28.09
CA MET A 176 11.11 2.88 -27.24
C MET A 176 12.54 2.85 -26.69
N GLU A 177 13.01 1.69 -26.24
CA GLU A 177 14.37 1.49 -25.76
C GLU A 177 15.40 1.79 -26.85
N LYS A 178 15.24 1.22 -28.06
CA LYS A 178 16.15 1.49 -29.19
C LYS A 178 16.20 2.98 -29.53
N MET A 179 15.03 3.61 -29.66
CA MET A 179 14.95 5.06 -29.96
C MET A 179 15.58 5.91 -28.85
N ARG A 180 15.39 5.57 -27.57
CA ARG A 180 16.04 6.23 -26.43
C ARG A 180 17.57 6.11 -26.53
N LEU A 181 18.10 4.90 -26.70
CA LEU A 181 19.55 4.66 -26.78
C LEU A 181 20.21 5.37 -27.97
N GLU A 182 19.52 5.48 -29.10
CA GLU A 182 20.00 6.26 -30.26
C GLU A 182 20.06 7.78 -29.98
N LEU A 183 19.23 8.29 -29.06
CA LEU A 183 19.25 9.68 -28.61
C LEU A 183 20.31 9.93 -27.52
N GLU A 184 20.60 8.93 -26.66
CA GLU A 184 21.66 9.01 -25.63
C GLU A 184 23.07 9.11 -26.23
N GLY A 185 23.27 8.53 -27.42
CA GLY A 185 24.55 8.54 -28.12
C GLY A 185 24.87 9.81 -28.91
N LYS A 186 24.02 10.84 -28.88
CA LYS A 186 24.20 12.10 -29.61
C LYS A 186 24.62 13.24 -28.68
#